data_AF-A0A2E4XKY6-F1
#
_entry.id   AF-A0A2E4XKY6-F1
#
_cell.length_a   1.000
_cell.length_b   1.000
_cell.length_c   1.000
_cell.angle_alpha   90.00
_cell.angle_beta   90.00
_cell.angle_gamma   90.00
#
_symmetry.space_group_name_H-M   'P 1'
#
loop_
_entity.id
_entity.type
_entity.pdbx_description
1 polymer ?
#
loop_
_entity_poly.entity_id
_entity_poly.type
_entity_poly.pdbx_seq_one_letter_code
_entity_poly.pdbx_strand_id
1 'polypeptide(L)'
;MIIDEKGGSTGERLYDFLKHFINHNKDKLIIMDNAPVHKNKAVRDLINENNNLLFSVPYQHYTNAIEGYFNVLKSRLNKKKWNNL
;
A
#
# COMPACT_ATOMS: atom_id res chain seq x y z
N MET A 1 1.62 5.23 -6.25
CA MET A 1 2.74 4.28 -6.26
C MET A 1 4.00 5.12 -6.34
N ILE A 2 4.76 5.24 -5.25
CA ILE A 2 6.01 5.99 -5.27
C ILE A 2 7.03 5.08 -5.94
N ILE A 3 7.29 5.34 -7.21
CA ILE A 3 8.40 4.75 -7.95
C ILE A 3 9.39 5.90 -8.11
N ASP A 4 10.37 5.96 -7.22
CA ASP A 4 11.59 6.75 -7.44
C ASP A 4 12.33 6.15 -8.65
N GLU A 5 13.07 6.98 -9.40
CA GLU A 5 13.78 6.61 -10.64
C GLU A 5 14.76 5.43 -10.43
N LYS A 6 15.08 5.10 -9.18
CA LYS A 6 15.93 3.97 -8.75
C LYS A 6 15.18 2.68 -8.39
N GLY A 7 13.84 2.63 -8.52
CA GLY A 7 13.09 1.38 -8.68
C GLY A 7 12.79 0.52 -7.43
N GLY A 8 12.92 1.03 -6.20
CA GLY A 8 12.66 0.22 -4.99
C GLY A 8 12.00 0.95 -3.82
N SER A 9 11.07 0.25 -3.15
CA SER A 9 10.53 0.64 -1.84
C SER A 9 11.39 0.04 -0.73
N THR A 10 12.21 0.87 -0.06
CA THR A 10 12.92 0.49 1.17
C THR A 10 12.00 0.65 2.38
N GLY A 11 12.37 0.02 3.52
CA GLY A 11 11.62 0.17 4.77
C GLY A 11 11.52 1.61 5.26
N GLU A 12 12.59 2.40 5.08
CA GLU A 12 12.63 3.83 5.41
C GLU A 12 11.67 4.66 4.55
N ARG A 13 11.67 4.42 3.23
CA ARG A 13 10.76 5.12 2.31
C ARG A 13 9.31 4.84 2.64
N LEU A 14 9.00 3.59 2.99
CA LEU A 14 7.66 3.21 3.42
C LEU A 14 7.30 3.88 4.75
N TYR A 15 8.23 3.94 5.71
CA TYR A 15 8.02 4.62 6.98
C TYR A 15 7.68 6.09 6.77
N ASP A 16 8.46 6.83 5.98
CA ASP A 16 8.23 8.26 5.72
C ASP A 16 6.90 8.51 5.02
N PHE A 17 6.59 7.66 4.02
CA PHE A 17 5.31 7.71 3.34
C PHE A 17 4.14 7.51 4.30
N LEU A 18 4.16 6.43 5.09
CA LEU A 18 3.09 6.13 6.03
C LEU A 18 2.95 7.24 7.07
N LYS A 19 4.06 7.73 7.62
CA LYS A 19 4.05 8.81 8.62
C LYS A 19 3.32 10.05 8.11
N HIS A 20 3.48 10.39 6.84
CA HIS A 20 2.77 11.50 6.22
C HIS A 20 1.25 11.27 6.12
N PHE A 21 0.82 10.06 5.73
CA PHE A 21 -0.59 9.79 5.43
C PHE A 21 -1.42 9.29 6.63
N ILE A 22 -0.81 8.55 7.56
CA ILE A 22 -1.54 7.92 8.67
C ILE A 22 -1.64 8.84 9.90
N ASN A 23 -0.77 9.84 10.04
CA ASN A 23 -0.78 10.74 11.21
C ASN A 23 -2.13 11.45 11.43
N HIS A 24 -2.87 11.70 10.35
CA HIS A 24 -4.19 12.32 10.40
C HIS A 24 -5.35 11.30 10.50
N ASN A 25 -5.06 10.00 10.43
CA ASN A 25 -6.04 8.91 10.43
C ASN A 25 -5.78 7.98 11.61
N LYS A 26 -6.49 8.19 12.72
CA LYS A 26 -6.38 7.40 13.96
C LYS A 26 -7.54 6.41 14.11
N ASP A 27 -7.34 5.41 14.96
CA ASP A 27 -8.31 4.38 15.32
C ASP A 27 -8.83 3.59 14.11
N LYS A 28 -7.96 3.39 13.11
CA LYS A 28 -8.27 2.64 11.88
C LYS A 28 -7.64 1.27 11.89
N LEU A 29 -8.25 0.37 11.12
CA LEU A 29 -7.64 -0.89 10.72
C LEU A 29 -6.87 -0.67 9.42
N ILE A 30 -5.55 -0.82 9.46
CA ILE A 30 -4.67 -0.77 8.31
C ILE A 30 -4.40 -2.19 7.85
N ILE A 31 -4.74 -2.48 6.59
CA ILE A 31 -4.54 -3.79 5.98
C ILE A 31 -3.36 -3.71 5.00
N MET A 32 -2.38 -4.60 5.16
CA MET A 32 -1.21 -4.69 4.26
C MET A 32 -1.00 -6.13 3.79
N ASP A 33 -0.38 -6.30 2.62
CA ASP A 33 0.06 -7.63 2.19
C ASP A 33 1.32 -8.08 2.94
N ASN A 34 1.78 -9.30 2.66
CA ASN A 34 2.91 -9.92 3.34
C ASN A 34 4.30 -9.53 2.80
N ALA A 35 4.43 -8.45 2.01
CA ALA A 35 5.71 -8.03 1.47
C ALA A 35 6.77 -7.85 2.59
N PRO A 36 8.04 -8.26 2.38
CA PRO A 36 9.08 -8.16 3.41
C PRO A 36 9.23 -6.74 4.00
N VAL A 37 9.04 -5.71 3.16
CA VAL A 37 9.12 -4.31 3.59
C VAL A 37 8.04 -3.92 4.60
N HIS A 38 6.84 -4.51 4.53
CA HIS A 38 5.73 -4.27 5.46
C HIS A 38 5.96 -4.94 6.83
N LYS A 39 6.87 -5.91 6.88
CA LYS A 39 7.25 -6.60 8.12
C LYS A 39 8.34 -5.86 8.91
N ASN A 40 8.85 -4.75 8.39
CA ASN A 40 9.82 -3.91 9.09
C ASN A 40 9.26 -3.43 10.44
N LYS A 41 10.06 -3.56 11.51
CA LYS A 41 9.66 -3.20 12.87
C LYS A 41 9.25 -1.73 13.00
N ALA A 42 10.03 -0.80 12.43
CA ALA A 42 9.73 0.63 12.51
C ALA A 42 8.40 0.99 11.84
N VAL A 43 8.08 0.35 10.72
CA VAL A 43 6.79 0.52 10.03
C VAL A 43 5.63 -0.01 10.87
N ARG A 44 5.79 -1.18 11.51
CA ARG A 44 4.78 -1.77 12.40
C ARG A 44 4.53 -0.89 13.62
N ASP A 45 5.60 -0.43 14.26
CA ASP A 45 5.53 0.42 15.44
C ASP A 45 4.83 1.75 15.12
N LEU A 46 5.16 2.37 13.99
CA LEU A 46 4.53 3.60 13.51
C LEU A 46 3.00 3.43 13.32
N ILE A 47 2.58 2.33 12.70
CA ILE A 47 1.15 2.06 12.48
C ILE A 47 0.46 1.80 13.83
N ASN A 48 1.03 0.93 14.66
CA ASN A 48 0.40 0.50 15.91
C ASN A 48 0.37 1.57 17.01
N GLU A 49 1.04 2.72 16.82
CA GLU A 49 1.00 3.85 17.75
C GLU A 49 -0.42 4.41 17.92
N ASN A 50 -1.20 4.48 16.83
CA ASN A 50 -2.54 5.06 16.83
C ASN A 50 -3.56 4.25 16.00
N ASN A 51 -3.18 3.10 15.45
CA ASN A 51 -4.00 2.27 14.56
C ASN A 51 -3.76 0.78 14.82
N ASN A 52 -4.50 -0.10 14.14
CA ASN A 52 -4.30 -1.54 14.20
C ASN A 52 -3.81 -2.06 12.84
N LEU A 53 -2.70 -2.82 12.83
CA LEU A 53 -2.18 -3.46 11.61
C LEU A 53 -2.69 -4.91 11.46
N LEU A 54 -3.28 -5.23 10.31
CA LEU A 54 -3.67 -6.58 9.92
C LEU A 54 -2.98 -6.98 8.60
N PHE A 55 -2.35 -8.14 8.57
CA PHE A 55 -1.80 -8.69 7.34
C PHE A 55 -2.85 -9.52 6.60
N SER A 56 -2.90 -9.39 5.27
CA SER A 56 -3.77 -10.21 4.44
C SER A 56 -3.33 -11.68 4.43
N VAL A 57 -4.21 -12.58 3.99
CA VAL A 57 -3.85 -14.00 3.87
C VAL A 57 -2.78 -14.17 2.78
N PRO A 58 -1.66 -14.88 3.06
CA PRO A 58 -0.61 -15.09 2.06
C PRO A 58 -1.13 -15.81 0.82
N TYR A 59 -0.64 -15.42 -0.35
CA TYR A 59 -0.96 -16.03 -1.66
C TYR A 59 -2.44 -15.97 -2.08
N GLN A 60 -3.34 -15.40 -1.27
CA GLN A 60 -4.76 -15.22 -1.59
C GLN A 60 -5.02 -13.79 -2.03
N HIS A 61 -4.61 -13.45 -3.25
CA HIS A 61 -4.66 -12.08 -3.79
C HIS A 61 -6.09 -11.52 -3.90
N TYR A 62 -7.11 -12.37 -4.03
CA TYR A 62 -8.52 -11.94 -4.00
C TYR A 62 -9.00 -11.45 -2.62
N THR A 63 -8.26 -11.75 -1.54
CA THR A 63 -8.55 -11.23 -0.19
C THR A 63 -8.01 -9.82 0.02
N ASN A 64 -7.17 -9.32 -0.90
CA ASN A 64 -6.64 -7.97 -0.85
C ASN A 64 -7.53 -7.01 -1.65
N ALA A 65 -8.33 -6.21 -0.95
CA ALA A 65 -9.29 -5.29 -1.57
C ALA A 65 -8.65 -4.29 -2.55
N ILE A 66 -7.36 -3.95 -2.38
CA ILE A 66 -6.68 -2.99 -3.26
C ILE A 66 -6.49 -3.51 -4.69
N GLU A 67 -6.41 -4.83 -4.89
CA GLU A 67 -6.26 -5.44 -6.21
C GLU A 67 -7.48 -5.16 -7.10
N GLY A 68 -8.68 -5.25 -6.51
CA GLY A 68 -9.93 -4.90 -7.20
C GLY A 68 -9.95 -3.44 -7.66
N TYR A 69 -9.52 -2.52 -6.78
CA TYR A 69 -9.40 -1.10 -7.11
C TYR A 69 -8.40 -0.87 -8.26
N PHE A 70 -7.22 -1.50 -8.21
CA PHE A 70 -6.22 -1.38 -9.26
C PHE A 70 -6.66 -1.99 -10.58
N ASN A 71 -7.44 -3.07 -10.58
CA ASN A 71 -8.00 -3.65 -11.81
C ASN A 71 -8.94 -2.66 -12.52
N VAL A 72 -9.82 -1.99 -11.76
CA VAL A 72 -10.69 -0.94 -12.31
C VAL A 72 -9.85 0.24 -12.82
N LEU A 73 -8.84 0.69 -12.07
CA LEU A 73 -7.94 1.77 -12.46
C LEU A 73 -7.21 1.46 -13.78
N LYS A 74 -6.60 0.28 -13.88
CA LYS A 74 -5.91 -0.20 -15.09
C LYS A 74 -6.84 -0.23 -16.30
N SER A 75 -8.06 -0.76 -16.13
CA SER A 75 -9.07 -0.80 -17.19
C SER A 75 -9.38 0.59 -17.74
N ARG A 76 -9.56 1.57 -16.86
CA ARG A 76 -9.85 2.97 -17.25
C ARG A 76 -8.65 3.64 -17.94
N LEU A 77 -7.44 3.42 -17.43
CA LEU A 77 -6.21 3.97 -18.02
C LEU A 77 -5.97 3.41 -19.43
N ASN A 78 -6.19 2.11 -19.62
CA ASN A 78 -6.07 1.48 -20.93
C ASN A 78 -7.08 2.09 -21.90
N LYS A 79 -8.37 2.20 -21.53
CA LYS A 79 -9.37 2.84 -22.39
C LYS A 79 -8.99 4.27 -22.81
N LYS A 80 -8.40 5.07 -21.91
CA LYS A 80 -7.89 6.41 -22.27
C LYS A 80 -6.74 6.37 -23.29
N LYS A 81 -5.83 5.40 -23.18
CA LYS A 81 -4.73 5.22 -24.15
C LYS A 81 -5.25 4.88 -25.54
N TRP A 82 -6.30 4.06 -25.64
CA TRP A 82 -6.94 3.70 -26.90
C TRP A 82 -7.74 4.84 -27.53
N ASN A 83 -8.34 5.73 -26.73
CA ASN A 83 -9.08 6.89 -27.24
C ASN A 83 -8.18 8.07 -27.68
N ASN A 84 -6.87 8.01 -27.37
CA ASN A 84 -5.88 9.03 -27.70
C ASN A 84 -4.95 8.59 -28.85
N LEU A 85 -5.28 7.48 -29.52
CA LEU A 85 -4.67 6.94 -30.74
C LEU A 85 -5.72 7.01 -31.87
#